data_AF-A0A951G850-F1
#
_entry.id   AF-A0A951G850-F1
#
_cell.length_a   1.000
_cell.length_b   1.000
_cell.length_c   1.000
_cell.angle_alpha   90.00
_cell.angle_beta   90.00
_cell.angle_gamma   90.00
#
_symmetry.space_group_name_H-M   'P 1'
#
loop_
_entity.id
_entity.type
_entity.pdbx_description
1 polymer ?
#
loop_
_entity_poly.entity_id
_entity_poly.type
_entity_poly.pdbx_seq_one_letter_code
_entity_poly.pdbx_strand_id
1 'polypeptide(L)'
;MSDGRFAGVDWASEEHAVCVVDDRGRILEGRRYQHCEPGIRALCSRLVRLRVALVAVERPDGLLIERLLDAGLSVVAVHPNQVKASRPRYSVAGGKSDGFDSFVLAELARTDSHRFRVLVPDSDQTKALRAMTRARESLVR
;
A
#
# COMPACT_ATOMS: atom_id res chain seq x y z
N MET A 1 -15.01 -13.78 13.28
CA MET A 1 -13.79 -13.79 12.46
C MET A 1 -13.64 -12.40 11.89
N SER A 2 -12.50 -11.75 12.07
CA SER A 2 -12.29 -10.41 11.52
C SER A 2 -12.20 -10.54 10.00
N ASP A 3 -13.13 -9.94 9.27
CA ASP A 3 -13.11 -9.84 7.80
C ASP A 3 -11.99 -8.88 7.35
N GLY A 4 -10.74 -9.30 7.59
CA GLY A 4 -9.56 -8.53 7.22
C GLY A 4 -9.46 -8.43 5.70
N ARG A 5 -9.33 -7.21 5.18
CA ARG A 5 -9.07 -6.96 3.77
C ARG A 5 -7.65 -6.44 3.59
N PHE A 6 -7.00 -6.92 2.55
CA PHE A 6 -5.59 -6.65 2.29
C PHE A 6 -5.47 -6.08 0.88
N ALA A 7 -4.58 -5.11 0.71
CA ALA A 7 -4.34 -4.52 -0.60
C ALA A 7 -2.88 -4.62 -1.00
N GLY A 8 -2.63 -4.70 -2.29
CA GLY A 8 -1.33 -4.53 -2.88
C GLY A 8 -1.38 -3.40 -3.89
N VAL A 9 -0.38 -2.52 -3.85
CA VAL A 9 -0.22 -1.41 -4.78
C VAL A 9 1.11 -1.55 -5.50
N ASP A 10 1.03 -1.86 -6.79
CA ASP A 10 2.15 -1.87 -7.70
C ASP A 10 2.35 -0.47 -8.28
N TRP A 11 3.51 0.12 -8.01
CA TRP A 11 3.80 1.51 -8.30
C TRP A 11 4.49 1.65 -9.67
N ALA A 12 3.84 2.30 -10.63
CA ALA A 12 4.50 2.82 -11.84
C ALA A 12 4.48 4.35 -11.93
N SER A 13 5.19 4.91 -12.92
CA SER A 13 5.33 6.36 -13.16
C SER A 13 4.04 7.01 -13.66
N GLU A 14 3.19 6.26 -14.36
CA GLU A 14 1.97 6.78 -14.99
C GLU A 14 0.70 6.33 -14.25
N GLU A 15 0.61 5.04 -13.92
CA GLU A 15 -0.55 4.45 -13.25
C GLU A 15 -0.12 3.46 -12.16
N HIS A 16 -0.83 3.47 -11.04
CA HIS A 16 -0.70 2.52 -9.96
C HIS A 16 -1.75 1.42 -10.12
N ALA A 17 -1.33 0.16 -10.18
CA ALA A 17 -2.23 -0.97 -10.16
C ALA A 17 -2.52 -1.37 -8.70
N VAL A 18 -3.79 -1.55 -8.38
CA VAL A 18 -4.27 -1.88 -7.04
C VAL A 18 -5.09 -3.14 -7.10
N CYS A 19 -4.78 -4.08 -6.21
CA CYS A 19 -5.60 -5.25 -5.96
C CYS A 19 -6.02 -5.28 -4.49
N VAL A 20 -7.27 -5.64 -4.22
CA VAL A 20 -7.81 -5.86 -2.87
C VAL A 20 -8.33 -7.27 -2.77
N VAL A 21 -7.91 -7.99 -1.73
CA VAL A 21 -8.34 -9.35 -1.42
C VAL A 21 -9.02 -9.42 -0.04
N ASP A 22 -9.91 -10.39 0.14
CA ASP A 22 -10.45 -10.75 1.46
C ASP A 22 -9.50 -11.66 2.23
N ASP A 23 -9.88 -12.03 3.45
CA ASP A 23 -9.14 -12.91 4.35
C ASP A 23 -8.88 -14.31 3.75
N ARG A 24 -9.72 -14.74 2.80
CA ARG A 24 -9.63 -16.00 2.07
C ARG A 24 -8.85 -15.88 0.76
N GLY A 25 -8.31 -14.70 0.43
CA GLY A 25 -7.56 -14.47 -0.81
C GLY A 25 -8.44 -14.29 -2.05
N ARG A 26 -9.75 -14.08 -1.89
CA ARG A 26 -10.63 -13.76 -3.03
C ARG A 26 -10.45 -12.30 -3.41
N ILE A 27 -10.22 -12.05 -4.71
CA ILE A 27 -10.12 -10.70 -5.26
C ILE A 27 -11.49 -10.01 -5.14
N LEU A 28 -11.53 -8.91 -4.37
CA LEU A 28 -12.69 -8.04 -4.22
C LEU A 28 -12.69 -6.89 -5.22
N GLU A 29 -11.49 -6.38 -5.56
CA GLU A 29 -11.34 -5.31 -6.54
C GLU A 29 -9.95 -5.35 -7.20
N GLY A 30 -9.90 -5.07 -8.50
CA GLY A 30 -8.70 -4.71 -9.24
C GLY A 30 -8.94 -3.39 -9.97
N ARG A 31 -8.07 -2.39 -9.77
CA ARG A 31 -8.26 -1.04 -10.33
C ARG A 31 -6.92 -0.34 -10.58
N ARG A 32 -6.91 0.61 -11.52
CA ARG A 32 -5.78 1.52 -11.75
C ARG A 32 -6.10 2.95 -11.35
N TYR A 33 -5.07 3.67 -10.91
CA TYR A 33 -5.14 5.08 -10.55
C TYR A 33 -3.97 5.82 -11.18
N GLN A 34 -4.22 7.00 -11.74
CA GLN A 34 -3.15 7.84 -12.30
C GLN A 34 -2.19 8.32 -11.21
N HIS A 35 -0.92 8.47 -11.59
CA HIS A 35 0.14 9.06 -10.77
C HIS A 35 0.01 10.58 -10.70
N CYS A 36 -1.06 11.05 -10.06
CA CYS A 36 -1.34 12.45 -9.80
C CYS A 36 -2.01 12.60 -8.43
N GLU A 37 -1.96 13.79 -7.83
CA GLU A 37 -2.54 14.03 -6.50
C GLU A 37 -4.04 13.66 -6.42
N PRO A 38 -4.91 13.96 -7.41
CA PRO A 38 -6.28 13.46 -7.42
C PRO A 38 -6.39 11.93 -7.49
N GLY A 39 -5.55 11.28 -8.29
CA GLY A 39 -5.51 9.82 -8.44
C GLY A 39 -5.10 9.12 -7.14
N ILE A 40 -4.05 9.60 -6.48
CA ILE A 40 -3.57 9.08 -5.20
C ILE A 40 -4.62 9.29 -4.10
N ARG A 41 -5.29 10.45 -4.07
CA ARG A 41 -6.39 10.72 -3.13
C ARG A 41 -7.58 9.77 -3.36
N ALA A 42 -7.94 9.52 -4.61
CA ALA A 42 -8.99 8.59 -4.97
C ALA A 42 -8.65 7.14 -4.58
N LEU A 43 -7.39 6.74 -4.74
CA LEU A 43 -6.84 5.47 -4.29
C LEU A 43 -7.01 5.32 -2.77
N CYS A 44 -6.48 6.26 -1.99
CA CYS A 44 -6.54 6.22 -0.53
C CYS A 44 -8.00 6.16 -0.04
N SER A 45 -8.87 7.03 -0.59
CA SER A 45 -10.30 7.07 -0.26
C SER A 45 -11.01 5.75 -0.57
N ARG A 46 -10.60 5.04 -1.63
CA ARG A 46 -11.15 3.73 -1.96
C ARG A 46 -10.72 2.67 -0.96
N LEU A 47 -9.44 2.61 -0.62
CA LEU A 47 -8.91 1.63 0.36
C LEU A 47 -9.56 1.82 1.74
N VAL A 48 -9.73 3.06 2.19
CA VAL A 48 -10.44 3.39 3.45
C VAL A 48 -11.89 2.93 3.40
N ARG A 49 -12.63 3.22 2.32
CA ARG A 49 -14.03 2.74 2.17
C ARG A 49 -14.13 1.23 2.13
N LEU A 50 -13.13 0.56 1.56
CA LEU A 50 -13.02 -0.89 1.55
C LEU A 50 -12.54 -1.45 2.90
N ARG A 51 -12.24 -0.62 3.91
CA ARG A 51 -11.75 -1.06 5.23
C ARG A 51 -10.53 -1.98 5.11
N VAL A 52 -9.61 -1.62 4.22
CA VAL A 52 -8.33 -2.33 4.08
C VAL A 52 -7.53 -2.18 5.36
N ALA A 53 -7.12 -3.30 5.95
CA ALA A 53 -6.37 -3.35 7.19
C ALA A 53 -4.87 -3.13 6.97
N LEU A 54 -4.35 -3.60 5.84
CA LEU A 54 -2.93 -3.53 5.51
C LEU A 54 -2.71 -3.40 4.01
N VAL A 55 -1.79 -2.51 3.63
CA VAL A 55 -1.41 -2.26 2.24
C VAL A 55 0.05 -2.70 2.03
N ALA A 56 0.31 -3.58 1.07
CA ALA A 56 1.65 -3.89 0.61
C ALA A 56 2.04 -3.02 -0.59
N VAL A 57 3.29 -2.57 -0.58
CA VAL A 57 3.91 -1.69 -1.60
C VAL A 57 5.33 -2.16 -1.86
N GLU A 58 5.90 -1.85 -3.02
CA GLU A 58 7.28 -2.24 -3.32
C GLU A 58 8.35 -1.33 -2.71
N ARG A 59 8.00 -0.06 -2.45
CA ARG A 59 8.93 0.96 -1.96
C ARG A 59 8.49 1.50 -0.59
N PRO A 60 9.42 1.67 0.37
CA PRO A 60 9.10 2.16 1.71
C PRO A 60 8.96 3.68 1.80
N ASP A 61 9.24 4.41 0.72
CA ASP A 61 9.34 5.87 0.70
C ASP A 61 8.54 6.51 -0.45
N GLY A 62 8.41 7.84 -0.39
CA GLY A 62 7.77 8.65 -1.41
C GLY A 62 6.30 8.99 -1.13
N LEU A 63 5.73 9.79 -2.03
CA LEU A 63 4.44 10.45 -1.86
C LEU A 63 3.27 9.48 -1.56
N LEU A 64 3.21 8.31 -2.19
CA LEU A 64 2.13 7.34 -1.93
C LEU A 64 2.16 6.86 -0.48
N ILE A 65 3.34 6.57 0.07
CA ILE A 65 3.49 6.07 1.43
C ILE A 65 3.00 7.11 2.42
N GLU A 66 3.45 8.35 2.25
CA GLU A 66 2.98 9.47 3.06
C GLU A 66 1.46 9.60 3.00
N ARG A 67 0.87 9.56 1.81
CA ARG A 67 -0.59 9.67 1.62
C ARG A 67 -1.37 8.50 2.19
N LEU A 68 -0.86 7.27 2.10
CA LEU A 68 -1.47 6.09 2.72
C LEU A 68 -1.47 6.21 4.24
N LEU A 69 -0.33 6.59 4.83
CA LEU A 69 -0.19 6.78 6.28
C LEU A 69 -1.07 7.95 6.78
N ASP A 70 -1.10 9.07 6.05
CA ASP A 70 -1.97 10.22 6.35
C ASP A 70 -3.46 9.84 6.29
N ALA A 71 -3.83 8.92 5.39
CA ALA A 71 -5.19 8.37 5.30
C ALA A 71 -5.54 7.36 6.40
N GLY A 72 -4.61 7.07 7.33
CA GLY A 72 -4.81 6.15 8.44
C GLY A 72 -4.61 4.67 8.08
N LEU A 73 -4.01 4.37 6.92
CA LEU A 73 -3.75 3.00 6.49
C LEU A 73 -2.38 2.54 7.03
N SER A 74 -2.30 1.27 7.44
CA SER A 74 -1.03 0.63 7.73
C SER A 74 -0.42 0.07 6.46
N VAL A 75 0.91 0.14 6.35
CA VAL A 75 1.65 -0.21 5.13
C VAL A 75 2.80 -1.17 5.45
N VAL A 76 3.04 -2.15 4.59
CA VAL A 76 4.27 -2.95 4.60
C VAL A 76 5.01 -2.76 3.29
N ALA A 77 6.30 -2.47 3.37
CA ALA A 77 7.16 -2.40 2.21
C ALA A 77 7.78 -3.77 1.91
N VAL A 78 7.62 -4.22 0.68
CA VAL A 78 8.09 -5.52 0.19
C VAL A 78 9.11 -5.29 -0.90
N HIS A 79 10.35 -5.74 -0.70
CA HIS A 79 11.39 -5.56 -1.70
C HIS A 79 11.00 -6.22 -3.05
N PRO A 80 11.25 -5.59 -4.22
CA PRO A 80 10.84 -6.12 -5.53
C PRO A 80 11.29 -7.57 -5.80
N ASN A 81 12.52 -7.93 -5.38
CA ASN A 81 13.01 -9.31 -5.48
C ASN A 81 12.14 -10.31 -4.68
N GLN A 82 11.56 -9.92 -3.55
CA GLN A 82 10.65 -10.77 -2.77
C GLN A 82 9.30 -10.95 -3.48
N VAL A 83 8.77 -9.88 -4.10
CA VAL A 83 7.58 -9.96 -4.96
C VAL A 83 7.84 -10.93 -6.10
N LYS A 84 8.93 -10.74 -6.84
CA LYS A 84 9.35 -11.61 -7.95
C LYS A 84 9.50 -13.08 -7.52
N ALA A 85 10.15 -13.33 -6.38
CA ALA A 85 10.32 -14.68 -5.83
C ALA A 85 9.00 -15.32 -5.36
N SER A 86 7.97 -14.52 -5.07
CA SER A 86 6.66 -15.00 -4.62
C SER A 86 5.71 -15.32 -5.78
N ARG A 87 5.93 -14.78 -6.98
CA ARG A 87 5.10 -15.01 -8.18
C ARG A 87 4.76 -16.48 -8.44
N PRO A 88 5.70 -17.46 -8.35
CA PRO A 88 5.40 -18.86 -8.62
C PRO A 88 4.40 -19.50 -7.63
N ARG A 89 4.17 -18.91 -6.45
CA ARG A 89 3.15 -19.37 -5.50
C ARG A 89 1.73 -19.17 -6.02
N TYR A 90 1.56 -18.22 -6.94
CA TYR A 90 0.26 -17.68 -7.33
C TYR A 90 -0.04 -17.82 -8.83
N SER A 91 0.92 -18.31 -9.62
CA SER A 91 0.74 -18.59 -11.04
C SER A 91 1.50 -19.85 -11.44
N VAL A 92 0.77 -20.80 -12.05
CA VAL A 92 1.29 -22.10 -12.51
C VAL A 92 1.79 -22.02 -13.96
N ALA A 93 1.22 -21.10 -14.76
CA ALA A 93 1.62 -20.84 -16.13
C ALA A 93 2.07 -19.38 -16.20
N GLY A 94 3.36 -19.11 -16.43
CA GLY A 94 4.02 -17.81 -16.32
C GLY A 94 3.53 -16.66 -17.21
N GLY A 95 2.25 -16.65 -17.62
CA GLY A 95 1.58 -15.51 -18.22
C GLY A 95 1.53 -14.35 -17.23
N LYS A 96 2.14 -13.23 -17.61
CA LYS A 96 2.02 -11.96 -16.90
C LYS A 96 0.66 -11.36 -17.24
N SER A 97 -0.29 -11.41 -16.32
CA SER A 97 -1.47 -10.55 -16.43
C SER A 97 -1.12 -9.15 -15.98
N ASP A 98 -1.66 -8.15 -16.66
CA ASP A 98 -1.60 -6.77 -16.23
C ASP A 98 -2.16 -6.65 -14.79
N GLY A 99 -1.36 -6.12 -13.86
CA GLY A 99 -1.72 -6.01 -12.43
C GLY A 99 -1.43 -7.24 -11.57
N PHE A 100 -0.78 -8.29 -12.08
CA PHE A 100 -0.41 -9.47 -11.28
C PHE A 100 0.45 -9.14 -10.05
N ASP A 101 1.38 -8.18 -10.18
CA ASP A 101 2.25 -7.77 -9.07
C ASP A 101 1.45 -7.14 -7.93
N SER A 102 0.41 -6.36 -8.24
CA SER A 102 -0.50 -5.82 -7.21
C SER A 102 -1.27 -6.93 -6.46
N PHE A 103 -1.60 -8.03 -7.13
CA PHE A 103 -2.21 -9.20 -6.47
C PHE A 103 -1.20 -9.94 -5.59
N VAL A 104 0.02 -10.19 -6.07
CA VAL A 104 1.08 -10.82 -5.27
C VAL A 104 1.39 -10.01 -4.01
N LEU A 105 1.43 -8.68 -4.12
CA LEU A 105 1.58 -7.79 -2.97
C LEU A 105 0.41 -7.95 -1.97
N ALA A 106 -0.83 -7.96 -2.46
CA ALA A 106 -2.02 -8.12 -1.61
C ALA A 106 -1.99 -9.45 -0.84
N GLU A 107 -1.59 -10.53 -1.51
CA GLU A 107 -1.42 -11.84 -0.88
C GLU A 107 -0.29 -11.83 0.15
N LEU A 108 0.86 -11.20 -0.13
CA LEU A 108 1.95 -11.08 0.83
C LEU A 108 1.55 -10.28 2.09
N ALA A 109 0.73 -9.24 1.95
CA ALA A 109 0.12 -8.56 3.11
C ALA A 109 -0.78 -9.50 3.92
N ARG A 110 -1.54 -10.38 3.24
CA ARG A 110 -2.46 -11.32 3.88
C ARG A 110 -1.75 -12.47 4.60
N THR A 111 -0.73 -13.08 3.97
CA THR A 111 -0.11 -14.33 4.46
C THR A 111 1.23 -14.14 5.16
N ASP A 112 1.99 -13.11 4.78
CA ASP A 112 3.38 -12.93 5.19
C ASP A 112 3.63 -11.62 5.97
N SER A 113 2.58 -10.86 6.31
CA SER A 113 2.69 -9.57 7.02
C SER A 113 3.55 -9.61 8.28
N HIS A 114 3.52 -10.72 9.03
CA HIS A 114 4.34 -10.93 10.22
C HIS A 114 5.86 -10.95 9.97
N ARG A 115 6.30 -11.06 8.71
CA ARG A 115 7.72 -11.01 8.30
C ARG A 115 8.18 -9.62 7.89
N PHE A 116 7.26 -8.68 7.72
CA PHE A 116 7.57 -7.32 7.27
C PHE A 116 7.46 -6.32 8.40
N ARG A 117 8.27 -5.26 8.34
CA ARG A 117 8.09 -4.10 9.21
C ARG A 117 6.82 -3.36 8.79
N VAL A 118 5.86 -3.26 9.70
CA VAL A 118 4.64 -2.46 9.49
C VAL A 118 4.96 -1.00 9.76
N LEU A 119 4.72 -0.16 8.75
CA LEU A 119 4.64 1.28 8.87
C LEU A 119 3.21 1.62 9.28
N VAL A 120 3.07 2.28 10.43
CA VAL A 120 1.78 2.70 10.96
C VAL A 120 1.64 4.22 10.85
N PRO A 121 0.41 4.73 10.73
CA PRO A 121 0.16 6.17 10.77
C PRO A 121 0.82 6.82 11.99
N ASP A 122 1.36 8.03 11.79
CA ASP A 122 1.87 8.83 12.91
C ASP A 122 0.75 9.11 13.92
N SER A 123 1.12 9.06 15.19
CA SER A 123 0.26 9.54 16.28
C SER A 123 -0.03 11.04 16.12
N ASP A 124 -1.10 11.53 16.72
CA ASP A 124 -1.43 12.95 16.70
C ASP A 124 -0.31 13.80 17.34
N GLN A 125 0.36 13.26 18.36
CA GLN A 125 1.53 13.89 18.98
C GLN A 125 2.71 13.98 18.00
N THR A 126 2.98 12.91 17.24
CA THR A 126 4.05 12.89 16.23
C THR A 126 3.75 13.85 15.08
N LYS A 127 2.48 13.92 14.63
CA LYS A 127 2.03 14.89 13.62
C LYS A 127 2.20 16.33 14.12
N ALA A 128 1.82 16.60 15.37
CA ALA A 128 1.98 17.92 15.99
C ALA A 128 3.46 18.32 16.08
N LEU A 129 4.33 17.40 16.51
CA LEU A 129 5.78 17.63 16.55
C LEU A 129 6.35 17.96 15.16
N ARG A 130 5.98 17.18 14.13
CA ARG A 130 6.39 17.44 12.74
C ARG A 130 5.96 18.83 12.27
N ALA A 131 4.73 19.24 12.59
CA ALA A 131 4.22 20.57 12.24
C ALA A 131 5.02 21.68 12.94
N MET A 132 5.35 21.52 14.22
CA MET A 132 6.17 22.48 14.98
C MET A 132 7.58 22.60 14.41
N THR A 133 8.23 21.48 14.06
CA THR A 133 9.58 21.49 13.47
C THR A 133 9.60 22.23 12.14
N ARG A 134 8.64 21.94 11.24
CA ARG A 134 8.50 22.66 9.96
C ARG A 134 8.23 24.15 10.15
N ALA A 135 7.39 24.51 11.12
CA ALA A 135 7.13 25.91 11.45
C ALA A 135 8.41 26.61 11.92
N ARG A 136 9.20 25.97 12.79
CA ARG A 136 10.49 26.52 13.24
C ARG A 136 11.47 26.70 12.09
N GLU A 137 11.65 25.72 11.21
CA GLU A 137 12.52 25.82 10.04
C GLU A 137 12.13 26.99 9.12
N SER A 138 10.83 27.27 9.00
CA SER A 138 10.36 28.42 8.22
C SER A 138 10.66 29.77 8.88
N LEU A 139 10.76 29.80 10.21
CA LEU A 139 10.98 31.02 11.01
C LEU A 139 12.47 31.31 11.25
N VAL A 140 13.28 30.27 11.38
CA VAL A 140 14.71 30.35 11.68
C VAL A 140 15.46 29.97 10.41
N ARG A 141 15.86 30.98 9.63
CA ARG A 141 16.85 30.83 8.55
C ARG A 141 18.26 30.80 9.13
#